data_AF-A0A257CQF8-F1
#
_entry.id   AF-A0A257CQF8-F1
#
_cell.length_a   1.000
_cell.length_b   1.000
_cell.length_c   1.000
_cell.angle_alpha   90.00
_cell.angle_beta   90.00
_cell.angle_gamma   90.00
#
_symmetry.space_group_name_H-M   'P 1'
#
loop_
_entity.id
_entity.type
_entity.pdbx_description
1 polymer ?
#
loop_
_entity_poly.entity_id
_entity_poly.type
_entity_poly.pdbx_seq_one_letter_code
_entity_poly.pdbx_strand_id
1 'polypeptide(L)'
;MEGTMPTAVTLGKTPTRRYDPLGPLADAIGSLTGTLSGQVASALHQVLESTTPASRSARLQLIRHLVDIESQSVGIEMPKPVASGNDLISTAQAAELLGYSRPYVAMLIDQNKLKSATVSAGGHRRVSRAAVLDWKAQHQVTGKAADLRTEGQKAGAYKSTEADVVRRVKALAKNR
;
A
#
# COMPACT_ATOMS: atom_id res chain seq x y z
N MET A 1 -21.26 -47.29 3.68
CA MET A 1 -20.10 -46.73 2.97
C MET A 1 -20.63 -46.06 1.72
N GLU A 2 -20.01 -44.94 1.33
CA GLU A 2 -20.48 -43.90 0.40
C GLU A 2 -21.46 -42.91 1.06
N GLY A 3 -21.17 -41.63 1.23
CA GLY A 3 -20.14 -40.78 0.64
C GLY A 3 -20.77 -39.40 0.39
N THR A 4 -21.22 -38.73 1.44
CA THR A 4 -21.90 -37.43 1.33
C THR A 4 -20.89 -36.35 0.93
N MET A 5 -20.85 -36.04 -0.36
CA MET A 5 -20.14 -34.89 -0.91
C MET A 5 -20.80 -33.60 -0.38
N PRO A 6 -20.03 -32.64 0.17
CA PRO A 6 -20.58 -31.34 0.52
C PRO A 6 -20.77 -30.50 -0.75
N THR A 7 -22.03 -30.14 -1.01
CA THR A 7 -22.45 -29.19 -2.05
C THR A 7 -21.68 -27.88 -1.91
N ALA A 8 -20.99 -27.47 -2.98
CA ALA A 8 -20.26 -26.23 -3.04
C ALA A 8 -21.18 -25.04 -2.75
N VAL A 9 -20.85 -24.28 -1.71
CA VAL A 9 -21.48 -22.99 -1.40
C VAL A 9 -21.08 -22.02 -2.52
N THR A 10 -21.99 -21.80 -3.46
CA THR A 10 -21.88 -20.71 -4.44
C THR A 10 -21.84 -19.40 -3.68
N LEU A 11 -20.65 -18.82 -3.58
CA LEU A 11 -20.38 -17.51 -2.99
C LEU A 11 -21.22 -16.48 -3.76
N GLY A 12 -22.33 -16.06 -3.16
CA GLY A 12 -23.19 -15.01 -3.70
C GLY A 12 -22.34 -13.78 -3.99
N LYS A 13 -22.24 -13.43 -5.26
CA LYS A 13 -21.55 -12.24 -5.75
C LYS A 13 -22.23 -11.02 -5.13
N THR A 14 -21.65 -10.47 -4.08
CA THR A 14 -22.11 -9.25 -3.43
C THR A 14 -22.21 -8.18 -4.52
N PRO A 15 -23.40 -7.61 -4.80
CA PRO A 15 -23.51 -6.54 -5.77
C PRO A 15 -22.63 -5.39 -5.27
N THR A 16 -21.68 -4.98 -6.10
CA THR A 16 -20.90 -3.76 -5.87
C THR A 16 -21.88 -2.61 -5.75
N ARG A 17 -22.23 -2.23 -4.52
CA ARG A 17 -23.05 -1.06 -4.24
C ARG A 17 -22.27 0.11 -4.83
N ARG A 18 -22.71 0.63 -5.98
CA ARG A 18 -22.21 1.90 -6.51
C ARG A 18 -22.35 2.89 -5.37
N TYR A 19 -21.22 3.32 -4.82
CA TYR A 19 -21.22 4.31 -3.76
C TYR A 19 -21.82 5.58 -4.36
N ASP A 20 -23.00 5.94 -3.89
CA ASP A 20 -23.65 7.18 -4.28
C ASP A 20 -23.22 8.26 -3.29
N PRO A 21 -22.27 9.15 -3.67
CA PRO A 21 -21.78 10.20 -2.79
C PRO A 21 -22.88 11.19 -2.39
N LEU A 22 -23.96 11.28 -3.17
CA LEU A 22 -25.06 12.23 -2.94
C LEU A 22 -26.29 11.59 -2.30
N GLY A 23 -26.33 10.27 -2.14
CA GLY A 23 -27.45 9.55 -1.51
C GLY A 23 -27.87 10.13 -0.15
N PRO A 24 -26.95 10.36 0.80
CA PRO A 24 -27.28 10.96 2.09
C PRO A 24 -27.83 12.39 2.00
N LEU A 25 -27.40 13.16 0.99
CA LEU A 25 -27.93 14.51 0.74
C LEU A 25 -29.33 14.43 0.13
N ALA A 26 -29.56 13.50 -0.80
CA ALA A 26 -30.86 13.25 -1.40
C ALA A 26 -31.88 12.79 -0.35
N ASP A 27 -31.49 11.92 0.60
CA ASP A 27 -32.35 11.49 1.70
C ASP A 27 -32.71 12.66 2.64
N ALA A 28 -31.73 13.52 2.94
CA ALA A 28 -31.95 14.72 3.75
C ALA A 28 -32.94 15.69 3.07
N ILE A 29 -32.79 15.91 1.75
CA ILE A 29 -33.68 16.78 0.98
C ILE A 29 -35.07 16.14 0.83
N GLY A 30 -35.13 14.82 0.58
CA GLY A 30 -36.37 14.07 0.45
C GLY A 30 -37.20 14.08 1.72
N SER A 31 -36.57 14.05 2.90
CA SER A 31 -37.27 14.21 4.18
C SER A 31 -37.86 15.61 4.40
N LEU A 32 -37.38 16.62 3.65
CA LEU A 32 -37.74 18.03 3.81
C LEU A 32 -38.68 18.57 2.72
N THR A 33 -38.87 17.86 1.60
CA THR A 33 -39.51 18.44 0.41
C THR A 33 -40.63 17.58 -0.19
N GLY A 34 -41.85 18.11 -0.15
CA GLY A 34 -43.00 17.65 -0.92
C GLY A 34 -43.19 18.54 -2.16
N THR A 35 -42.25 18.48 -3.10
CA THR A 35 -42.23 19.20 -4.40
C THR A 35 -42.42 20.73 -4.41
N LEU A 36 -41.41 21.44 -4.92
CA LEU A 36 -41.43 22.66 -5.74
C LEU A 36 -40.03 23.27 -5.60
N SER A 37 -39.38 23.60 -6.72
CA SER A 37 -37.96 24.00 -6.81
C SER A 37 -37.48 24.99 -5.72
N GLY A 38 -38.34 25.91 -5.28
CA GLY A 38 -38.03 26.85 -4.18
C GLY A 38 -37.93 26.21 -2.78
N GLN A 39 -38.73 25.19 -2.48
CA GLN A 39 -38.63 24.43 -1.23
C GLN A 39 -37.37 23.56 -1.21
N VAL A 40 -36.97 23.03 -2.37
CA VAL A 40 -35.71 22.30 -2.53
C VAL A 40 -34.51 23.22 -2.30
N ALA A 41 -34.53 24.43 -2.87
CA ALA A 41 -33.49 25.42 -2.61
C ALA A 41 -33.41 25.79 -1.12
N SER A 42 -34.55 26.03 -0.46
CA SER A 42 -34.59 26.34 0.97
C SER A 42 -34.11 25.18 1.84
N ALA A 43 -34.53 23.95 1.54
CA ALA A 43 -34.05 22.75 2.22
C ALA A 43 -32.55 22.52 2.01
N LEU A 44 -32.03 22.74 0.80
CA LEU A 44 -30.61 22.66 0.50
C LEU A 44 -29.82 23.69 1.31
N HIS A 45 -30.30 24.94 1.34
CA HIS A 45 -29.72 25.99 2.18
C HIS A 45 -29.72 25.57 3.65
N GLN A 46 -30.83 25.08 4.18
CA GLN A 46 -30.92 24.65 5.57
C GLN A 46 -29.96 23.49 5.89
N VAL A 47 -29.86 22.49 5.00
CA VAL A 47 -28.93 21.37 5.15
C VAL A 47 -27.48 21.83 5.02
N LEU A 48 -27.16 22.79 4.17
CA LEU A 48 -25.80 23.30 3.99
C LEU A 48 -25.41 24.33 5.06
N GLU A 49 -26.35 25.03 5.69
CA GLU A 49 -26.09 26.04 6.73
C GLU A 49 -26.04 25.40 8.13
N SER A 50 -26.84 24.34 8.39
CA SER A 50 -26.95 23.80 9.75
C SER A 50 -25.62 23.28 10.31
N THR A 51 -25.47 23.39 11.62
CA THR A 51 -24.29 22.92 12.38
C THR A 51 -24.40 21.46 12.80
N THR A 52 -25.42 20.74 12.34
CA THR A 52 -25.60 19.33 12.71
C THR A 52 -24.49 18.45 12.10
N PRO A 53 -24.16 17.30 12.74
CA PRO A 53 -23.19 16.35 12.19
C PRO A 53 -23.58 15.83 10.79
N ALA A 54 -24.87 15.61 10.57
CA ALA A 54 -25.41 15.19 9.27
C ALA A 54 -25.14 16.25 8.19
N SER A 55 -25.45 17.52 8.46
CA SER A 55 -25.15 18.65 7.56
C SER A 55 -23.67 18.84 7.29
N ARG A 56 -22.81 18.66 8.30
CA ARG A 56 -21.35 18.69 8.10
C ARG A 56 -20.90 17.58 7.15
N SER A 57 -21.42 16.36 7.33
CA SER A 57 -21.10 15.24 6.44
C SER A 57 -21.57 15.49 5.01
N ALA A 58 -22.78 16.03 4.84
CA ALA A 58 -23.34 16.39 3.54
C ALA A 58 -22.50 17.47 2.83
N ARG A 59 -22.07 18.52 3.55
CA ARG A 59 -21.14 19.54 3.01
C ARG A 59 -19.84 18.93 2.50
N LEU A 60 -19.22 18.04 3.28
CA LEU A 60 -17.95 17.41 2.89
C LEU A 60 -18.10 16.51 1.67
N GLN A 61 -19.22 15.77 1.56
CA GLN A 61 -19.51 14.95 0.38
C GLN A 61 -19.75 15.82 -0.87
N LEU A 62 -20.49 16.93 -0.73
CA LEU A 62 -20.72 17.86 -1.83
C LEU A 62 -19.43 18.53 -2.29
N ILE A 63 -18.58 18.99 -1.37
CA ILE A 63 -17.25 19.55 -1.69
C ILE A 63 -16.41 18.51 -2.44
N ARG A 64 -16.34 17.27 -1.94
CA ARG A 64 -15.60 16.19 -2.62
C ARG A 64 -16.13 15.93 -4.02
N HIS A 65 -17.44 15.86 -4.18
CA HIS A 65 -18.06 15.60 -5.47
C HIS A 65 -17.83 16.75 -6.47
N LEU A 66 -17.90 18.00 -6.02
CA LEU A 66 -17.57 19.16 -6.85
C LEU A 66 -16.09 19.14 -7.27
N VAL A 67 -15.18 18.77 -6.38
CA VAL A 67 -13.76 18.57 -6.72
C VAL A 67 -13.58 17.45 -7.76
N ASP A 68 -14.31 16.34 -7.63
CA ASP A 68 -14.28 15.25 -8.60
C ASP A 68 -14.85 15.69 -9.97
N ILE A 69 -15.88 16.54 -10.00
CA ILE A 69 -16.45 17.12 -11.22
C ILE A 69 -15.48 18.13 -11.85
N GLU A 70 -14.87 19.03 -11.07
CA GLU A 70 -13.85 19.97 -11.58
C GLU A 70 -12.67 19.19 -12.16
N SER A 71 -12.23 18.13 -11.48
CA SER A 71 -11.16 17.24 -11.97
C SER A 71 -11.52 16.46 -13.24
N GLN A 72 -12.80 16.36 -13.62
CA GLN A 72 -13.27 15.69 -14.83
C GLN A 72 -13.65 16.66 -15.95
N SER A 73 -14.14 17.85 -15.60
CA SER A 73 -14.68 18.86 -16.52
C SER A 73 -13.62 19.82 -17.04
N VAL A 74 -12.59 20.10 -16.24
CA VAL A 74 -11.33 20.57 -16.79
C VAL A 74 -10.63 19.30 -17.28
N GLY A 75 -10.34 19.19 -18.57
CA GLY A 75 -9.43 18.17 -19.12
C GLY A 75 -7.99 18.27 -18.58
N ILE A 76 -7.82 18.82 -17.37
CA ILE A 76 -6.73 18.49 -16.48
C ILE A 76 -7.01 17.05 -16.09
N GLU A 77 -6.41 16.11 -16.83
CA GLU A 77 -5.99 14.85 -16.25
C GLU A 77 -5.52 15.18 -14.84
N MET A 78 -6.30 14.79 -13.82
CA MET A 78 -5.83 14.84 -12.45
C MET A 78 -4.44 14.25 -12.52
N PRO A 79 -3.37 15.04 -12.26
CA PRO A 79 -2.04 14.60 -12.61
C PRO A 79 -1.89 13.27 -11.89
N LYS A 80 -1.79 12.17 -12.67
CA LYS A 80 -1.28 10.91 -12.17
C LYS A 80 -0.04 11.34 -11.41
N PRO A 81 -0.02 11.32 -10.07
CA PRO A 81 0.74 12.25 -9.26
C PRO A 81 2.14 12.35 -9.85
N VAL A 82 2.34 13.38 -10.69
CA VAL A 82 3.63 13.57 -11.31
C VAL A 82 4.46 13.99 -10.14
N ALA A 83 5.39 13.10 -9.78
CA ALA A 83 6.32 13.23 -8.69
C ALA A 83 6.78 14.69 -8.58
N SER A 84 6.11 15.47 -7.75
CA SER A 84 6.44 16.86 -7.49
C SER A 84 7.67 16.84 -6.60
N GLY A 85 8.84 16.69 -7.21
CA GLY A 85 10.16 17.13 -6.74
C GLY A 85 10.71 16.67 -5.39
N ASN A 86 9.90 16.14 -4.46
CA ASN A 86 10.33 15.71 -3.14
C ASN A 86 9.18 14.98 -2.43
N ASP A 87 8.68 13.87 -2.99
CA ASP A 87 7.78 12.94 -2.28
C ASP A 87 8.57 12.29 -1.13
N LEU A 88 8.73 13.05 -0.05
CA LEU A 88 9.47 12.71 1.15
C LEU A 88 8.60 11.80 2.00
N ILE A 89 8.88 10.51 1.92
CA ILE A 89 8.18 9.49 2.67
C ILE A 89 8.84 9.27 4.04
N SER A 90 8.04 8.83 5.00
CA SER A 90 8.53 8.45 6.33
C SER A 90 9.34 7.15 6.28
N THR A 91 10.15 6.88 7.30
CA THR A 91 10.85 5.60 7.45
C THR A 91 9.89 4.39 7.44
N ALA A 92 8.67 4.55 7.96
CA ALA A 92 7.67 3.47 7.95
C ALA A 92 7.20 3.15 6.53
N GLN A 93 6.85 4.17 5.75
CA GLN A 93 6.45 4.00 4.35
C GLN A 93 7.61 3.48 3.49
N ALA A 94 8.84 3.92 3.74
CA ALA A 94 10.02 3.41 3.05
C ALA A 94 10.27 1.92 3.36
N ALA A 95 10.05 1.50 4.60
CA ALA A 95 10.14 0.10 5.01
C ALA A 95 9.11 -0.78 4.29
N GLU A 96 7.87 -0.32 4.18
CA GLU A 96 6.83 -1.03 3.43
C GLU A 96 7.18 -1.17 1.94
N LEU A 97 7.73 -0.12 1.30
CA LEU A 97 8.12 -0.16 -0.11
C LEU A 97 9.30 -1.10 -0.38
N LEU A 98 10.25 -1.18 0.54
CA LEU A 98 11.42 -2.04 0.44
C LEU A 98 11.14 -3.48 0.89
N GLY A 99 10.13 -3.72 1.72
CA GLY A 99 9.89 -5.01 2.36
C GLY A 99 10.87 -5.34 3.47
N TYR A 100 11.53 -4.33 4.06
CA TYR A 100 12.47 -4.50 5.17
C TYR A 100 11.89 -3.98 6.49
N SER A 101 12.56 -4.27 7.59
CA SER A 101 12.17 -3.75 8.90
C SER A 101 12.44 -2.23 8.99
N ARG A 102 11.56 -1.53 9.73
CA ARG A 102 11.71 -0.10 10.05
C ARG A 102 13.09 0.28 10.63
N PRO A 103 13.67 -0.46 11.61
CA PRO A 103 15.00 -0.13 12.13
C PRO A 103 16.11 -0.31 11.09
N TYR A 104 15.99 -1.29 10.19
CA TYR A 104 16.94 -1.47 9.11
C TYR A 104 16.92 -0.28 8.14
N VAL A 105 15.74 0.24 7.79
CA VAL A 105 15.63 1.44 6.95
C VAL A 105 16.14 2.69 7.67
N ALA A 106 15.91 2.82 8.98
CA ALA A 106 16.49 3.92 9.77
C ALA A 106 18.03 3.87 9.74
N MET A 107 18.62 2.68 9.90
CA MET A 107 20.06 2.46 9.77
C MET A 107 20.58 2.85 8.38
N LEU A 108 19.87 2.50 7.30
CA LEU A 108 20.25 2.88 5.94
C LEU A 108 20.24 4.40 5.71
N ILE A 109 19.28 5.10 6.33
CA ILE A 109 19.21 6.56 6.32
C ILE A 109 20.39 7.15 7.09
N ASP A 110 20.68 6.65 8.30
CA ASP A 110 21.77 7.14 9.14
C ASP A 110 23.14 6.91 8.50
N GLN A 111 23.29 5.83 7.72
CA GLN A 111 24.50 5.52 6.94
C GLN A 111 24.58 6.25 5.60
N ASN A 112 23.63 7.16 5.31
CA ASN A 112 23.54 7.92 4.06
C ASN A 112 23.52 7.03 2.79
N LYS A 113 22.99 5.80 2.90
CA LYS A 113 22.88 4.84 1.79
C LYS A 113 21.69 5.15 0.87
N LEU A 114 20.68 5.85 1.39
CA LEU A 114 19.54 6.36 0.62
C LEU A 114 19.80 7.83 0.28
N LYS A 115 20.07 8.11 -1.00
CA LYS A 115 20.34 9.47 -1.50
C LYS A 115 19.13 10.37 -1.21
N SER A 116 19.35 11.63 -0.82
CA SER A 116 18.29 12.58 -0.46
C SER A 116 17.46 12.22 0.78
N ALA A 117 18.06 11.56 1.77
CA ALA A 117 17.48 11.50 3.10
C ALA A 117 17.70 12.83 3.84
N THR A 118 16.65 13.33 4.51
CA THR A 118 16.69 14.54 5.32
C THR A 118 16.15 14.22 6.70
N VAL A 119 16.87 14.66 7.73
CA VAL A 119 16.43 14.58 9.12
C VAL A 119 15.88 15.94 9.51
N SER A 120 14.63 15.99 9.98
CA SER A 120 14.05 17.23 10.49
C SER A 120 14.72 17.62 11.82
N ALA A 121 14.60 18.90 12.21
CA ALA A 121 15.10 19.39 13.50
C ALA A 121 14.56 18.61 14.72
N GLY A 122 13.41 17.93 14.58
CA GLY A 122 12.81 17.05 15.60
C GLY A 122 13.25 15.58 15.53
N GLY A 123 14.26 15.24 14.74
CA GLY A 123 14.79 13.87 14.63
C GLY A 123 13.94 12.92 13.76
N HIS A 124 12.91 13.43 13.08
CA HIS A 124 12.14 12.61 12.13
C HIS A 124 12.91 12.48 10.83
N ARG A 125 13.15 11.23 10.42
CA ARG A 125 13.82 10.90 9.18
C ARG A 125 12.81 10.88 8.03
N ARG A 126 13.13 11.57 6.94
CA ARG A 126 12.39 11.55 5.69
C ARG A 126 13.32 11.21 4.55
N VAL A 127 12.80 10.47 3.57
CA VAL A 127 13.58 10.04 2.41
C VAL A 127 12.76 10.23 1.16
N SER A 128 13.40 10.61 0.05
CA SER A 128 12.67 10.71 -1.21
C SER A 128 12.25 9.32 -1.68
N ARG A 129 10.99 9.19 -2.11
CA ARG A 129 10.46 7.94 -2.64
C ARG A 129 11.25 7.43 -3.84
N ALA A 130 11.72 8.33 -4.69
CA ALA A 130 12.55 8.02 -5.85
C ALA A 130 13.85 7.32 -5.43
N ALA A 131 14.57 7.86 -4.44
CA ALA A 131 15.81 7.25 -3.98
C ALA A 131 15.61 5.87 -3.34
N VAL A 132 14.49 5.64 -2.67
CA VAL A 132 14.13 4.33 -2.12
C VAL A 132 13.91 3.31 -3.24
N LEU A 133 13.22 3.70 -4.31
CA LEU A 133 13.00 2.83 -5.48
C LEU A 133 14.29 2.58 -6.26
N ASP A 134 15.14 3.59 -6.43
CA ASP A 134 16.46 3.45 -7.08
C ASP A 134 17.36 2.50 -6.29
N TRP A 135 17.38 2.66 -4.96
CA TRP A 135 18.13 1.78 -4.08
C TRP A 135 17.61 0.34 -4.19
N LYS A 136 16.29 0.14 -4.23
CA LYS A 136 15.67 -1.17 -4.46
C LYS A 136 16.12 -1.77 -5.78
N ALA A 137 16.11 -1.00 -6.87
CA ALA A 137 16.54 -1.48 -8.18
C ALA A 137 18.01 -1.92 -8.18
N GLN A 138 18.90 -1.16 -7.53
CA GLN A 138 20.33 -1.48 -7.43
C GLN A 138 20.61 -2.70 -6.53
N HIS A 139 19.85 -2.86 -5.44
CA HIS A 139 20.11 -3.90 -4.42
C HIS A 139 19.31 -5.20 -4.65
N GLN A 140 18.26 -5.18 -5.49
CA GLN A 140 17.59 -6.40 -5.94
C GLN A 140 18.48 -7.25 -6.86
N VAL A 141 19.39 -6.62 -7.60
CA VAL A 141 20.35 -7.34 -8.47
C VAL A 141 21.39 -8.11 -7.65
N THR A 142 21.70 -7.65 -6.44
CA THR A 142 22.63 -8.31 -5.50
C THR A 142 21.97 -9.42 -4.68
N GLY A 143 20.63 -9.42 -4.59
CA GLY A 143 19.83 -10.44 -3.91
C GLY A 143 19.64 -11.75 -4.67
N LYS A 144 20.56 -12.13 -5.57
CA LYS A 144 20.56 -13.46 -6.17
C LYS A 144 20.99 -14.48 -5.10
N ALA A 145 20.05 -14.93 -4.28
CA ALA A 145 20.19 -16.20 -3.56
C ALA A 145 20.53 -17.36 -4.52
N ALA A 146 20.16 -17.24 -5.80
CA ALA A 146 20.59 -18.11 -6.88
C ALA A 146 22.10 -18.06 -7.18
N ASP A 147 22.78 -16.92 -7.00
CA ASP A 147 24.23 -16.82 -7.19
C ASP A 147 24.99 -17.49 -6.05
N LEU A 148 24.56 -17.34 -4.80
CA LEU A 148 25.24 -17.98 -3.66
C LEU A 148 25.26 -19.51 -3.76
N ARG A 149 24.17 -20.14 -4.23
CA ARG A 149 24.14 -21.59 -4.47
C ARG A 149 25.06 -22.00 -5.62
N THR A 150 25.05 -21.22 -6.70
CA THR A 150 25.86 -21.47 -7.89
C THR A 150 27.35 -21.27 -7.61
N GLU A 151 27.69 -20.27 -6.79
CA GLU A 151 29.04 -19.94 -6.36
C GLU A 151 29.56 -20.95 -5.33
N GLY A 152 28.72 -21.40 -4.40
CA GLY A 152 29.03 -22.53 -3.52
C GLY A 152 29.27 -23.84 -4.28
N GLN A 153 28.53 -24.08 -5.37
CA GLN A 153 28.79 -25.21 -6.28
C GLN A 153 30.12 -25.07 -7.03
N LYS A 154 30.43 -23.88 -7.57
CA LYS A 154 31.72 -23.60 -8.22
C LYS A 154 32.90 -23.71 -7.26
N ALA A 155 32.75 -23.21 -6.04
CA ALA A 155 33.74 -23.31 -4.96
C ALA A 155 33.90 -24.73 -4.41
N GLY A 156 33.14 -25.71 -4.92
CA GLY A 156 33.29 -27.11 -4.56
C GLY A 156 32.71 -27.49 -3.21
N ALA A 157 31.89 -26.63 -2.58
CA ALA A 157 31.27 -26.90 -1.28
C ALA A 157 30.39 -28.17 -1.27
N TYR A 158 29.97 -28.64 -2.45
CA TYR A 158 29.14 -29.83 -2.63
C TYR A 158 29.84 -30.97 -3.40
N LYS A 159 31.16 -30.93 -3.57
CA LYS A 159 31.94 -32.00 -4.24
C LYS A 159 32.40 -33.09 -3.27
N SER A 160 31.58 -33.47 -2.29
CA SER A 160 31.86 -34.68 -1.52
C SER A 160 31.23 -35.86 -2.23
N THR A 161 32.03 -36.84 -2.63
CA THR A 161 31.48 -38.08 -3.18
C THR A 161 30.91 -38.93 -2.04
N GLU A 162 29.95 -39.80 -2.35
CA GLU A 162 29.35 -40.71 -1.37
C GLU A 162 30.42 -41.56 -0.66
N ALA A 163 31.49 -41.92 -1.37
CA ALA A 163 32.64 -42.64 -0.81
C ALA A 163 33.40 -41.85 0.27
N ASP A 164 33.51 -40.52 0.15
CA ASP A 164 34.19 -39.67 1.12
C ASP A 164 33.38 -39.51 2.41
N VAL A 165 32.05 -39.46 2.28
CA VAL A 165 31.13 -39.44 3.42
C VAL A 165 31.21 -40.76 4.18
N VAL A 166 31.16 -41.89 3.48
CA VAL A 166 31.26 -43.23 4.07
C VAL A 166 32.60 -43.44 4.78
N ARG A 167 33.72 -42.96 4.21
CA ARG A 167 35.03 -43.03 4.90
C ARG A 167 35.04 -42.24 6.21
N ARG A 168 34.48 -41.04 6.24
CA ARG A 168 34.41 -40.23 7.47
C ARG A 168 33.53 -40.86 8.55
N VAL A 169 32.37 -41.39 8.16
CA VAL A 169 31.48 -42.09 9.09
C VAL A 169 32.17 -43.33 9.67
N LYS A 170 32.86 -44.10 8.83
CA LYS A 170 33.61 -45.28 9.27
C LYS A 170 34.79 -44.93 10.18
N ALA A 171 35.47 -43.80 9.93
CA ALA A 171 36.53 -43.29 10.79
C ALA A 171 36.00 -42.83 12.16
N LEU A 172 34.85 -42.15 12.21
CA LEU A 172 34.20 -41.78 13.46
C LEU A 172 33.72 -42.99 14.26
N ALA A 173 33.22 -44.03 13.59
CA ALA A 173 32.77 -45.26 14.24
C ALA A 173 33.92 -46.10 14.84
N LYS A 174 35.18 -45.88 14.40
CA LYS A 174 36.36 -46.60 14.90
C LYS A 174 37.01 -45.91 16.11
N ASN A 175 36.71 -44.63 16.34
CA ASN A 175 37.21 -43.82 17.46
C ASN A 175 36.25 -43.77 18.64
N ARG A 176 35.26 -44.67 18.67
CA ARG A 176 34.24 -44.79 19.71
C ARG A 176 34.27 -46.21 20.26
#